data_AF-A0A0N1BL24-F1
#
_entry.id   AF-A0A0N1BL24-F1
#
_cell.length_a   1.000
_cell.length_b   1.000
_cell.length_c   1.000
_cell.angle_alpha   90.00
_cell.angle_beta   90.00
_cell.angle_gamma   90.00
#
_symmetry.space_group_name_H-M   'P 1'
#
loop_
_entity.id
_entity.type
_entity.pdbx_description
1 polymer ?
#
loop_
_entity_poly.entity_id
_entity_poly.type
_entity_poly.pdbx_seq_one_letter_code
_entity_poly.pdbx_strand_id
1 'polypeptide(L)'
;MNWRVRIEPYTRPLFFAVSRASRGMTLGVRAVAVDGEGRVMLVRHTYLEGWWLPGGGVDRGETTGDAAARELFEETGLRATQPGRLLSVHSNERFFPGDHVLVYRFDAFEVGEMTHRGEIAEARWFDPGQLPPDAHRSTRARLGEIFGGAPVDPLW
;
A
#
# COMPACT_ATOMS: atom_id res chain seq x y z
N MET A 1 -11.07 20.39 18.37
CA MET A 1 -12.04 19.34 17.95
C MET A 1 -11.86 19.12 16.45
N ASN A 2 -11.23 18.02 16.03
CA ASN A 2 -10.79 17.84 14.65
C ASN A 2 -11.95 17.32 13.77
N TRP A 3 -12.40 18.13 12.81
CA TRP A 3 -13.53 17.82 11.92
C TRP A 3 -13.29 16.55 11.08
N ARG A 4 -12.02 16.24 10.79
CA ARG A 4 -11.59 15.02 10.08
C ARG A 4 -12.11 13.77 10.78
N VAL A 5 -11.85 13.63 12.09
CA VAL A 5 -12.23 12.45 12.89
C VAL A 5 -13.75 12.22 12.93
N ARG A 6 -14.56 13.29 12.80
CA ARG A 6 -16.02 13.21 12.98
C ARG A 6 -16.81 13.05 11.68
N ILE A 7 -16.26 13.51 10.55
CA ILE A 7 -16.97 13.58 9.26
C ILE A 7 -16.34 12.61 8.24
N GLU A 8 -15.02 12.48 8.22
CA GLU A 8 -14.28 11.63 7.27
C GLU A 8 -14.72 10.15 7.26
N PRO A 9 -15.06 9.51 8.39
CA PRO A 9 -15.55 8.13 8.39
C PRO A 9 -16.84 7.93 7.59
N TYR A 10 -17.63 8.98 7.38
CA TYR A 10 -18.89 8.92 6.64
C TYR A 10 -18.74 9.45 5.21
N THR A 11 -17.87 10.43 4.99
CA THR A 11 -17.65 11.00 3.66
C THR A 11 -16.69 10.17 2.80
N ARG A 12 -15.67 9.51 3.37
CA ARG A 12 -14.78 8.61 2.60
C ARG A 12 -15.57 7.45 1.99
N PRO A 13 -16.37 6.66 2.74
CA PRO A 13 -17.13 5.56 2.15
C PRO A 13 -18.10 6.03 1.08
N LEU A 14 -18.78 7.17 1.27
CA LEU A 14 -19.72 7.72 0.29
C LEU A 14 -19.00 8.25 -0.95
N PHE A 15 -17.89 8.97 -0.79
CA PHE A 15 -17.03 9.42 -1.88
C PHE A 15 -16.48 8.23 -2.67
N PHE A 16 -15.97 7.23 -1.97
CA PHE A 16 -15.51 6.00 -2.61
C PHE A 16 -16.65 5.27 -3.30
N ALA A 17 -17.85 5.17 -2.72
CA ALA A 17 -18.99 4.52 -3.36
C ALA A 17 -19.42 5.25 -4.64
N VAL A 18 -19.52 6.58 -4.63
CA VAL A 18 -19.87 7.40 -5.81
C VAL A 18 -18.75 7.36 -6.86
N SER A 19 -17.49 7.47 -6.43
CA SER A 19 -16.31 7.37 -7.29
C SER A 19 -16.20 5.98 -7.93
N ARG A 20 -16.45 4.92 -7.16
CA ARG A 20 -16.46 3.52 -7.64
C ARG A 20 -17.64 3.25 -8.57
N ALA A 21 -18.81 3.82 -8.32
CA ALA A 21 -19.98 3.66 -9.20
C ALA A 21 -19.85 4.41 -10.55
N SER A 22 -19.00 5.43 -10.63
CA SER A 22 -18.85 6.28 -11.82
C SER A 22 -17.55 6.04 -12.61
N ARG A 23 -16.61 5.24 -12.08
CA ARG A 23 -15.33 4.93 -12.74
C ARG A 23 -15.35 3.50 -13.27
N GLY A 24 -15.10 3.34 -14.57
CA GLY A 24 -14.94 2.00 -15.18
C GLY A 24 -13.63 1.29 -14.81
N MET A 25 -12.70 1.98 -14.16
CA MET A 25 -11.41 1.44 -13.69
C MET A 25 -10.92 2.21 -12.46
N THR A 26 -10.40 1.48 -11.47
CA THR A 26 -9.71 2.05 -10.30
C THR A 26 -8.28 1.55 -10.24
N LEU A 27 -7.38 2.40 -9.74
CA LEU A 27 -5.97 2.06 -9.55
C LEU A 27 -5.63 2.19 -8.06
N GLY A 28 -5.10 1.12 -7.49
CA GLY A 28 -4.44 1.08 -6.21
C GLY A 28 -2.93 0.86 -6.38
N VAL A 29 -2.17 1.26 -5.37
CA VAL A 29 -0.72 1.07 -5.34
C VAL A 29 -0.30 0.40 -4.05
N ARG A 30 0.78 -0.38 -4.11
CA ARG A 30 1.46 -0.92 -2.93
C ARG A 30 2.95 -0.63 -3.03
N ALA A 31 3.54 -0.20 -1.93
CA ALA A 31 4.96 0.10 -1.82
C ALA A 31 5.69 -1.03 -1.09
N VAL A 32 6.80 -1.47 -1.67
CA VAL A 32 7.76 -2.41 -1.09
C VAL A 32 9.04 -1.61 -0.84
N ALA A 33 9.17 -1.05 0.36
CA ALA A 33 10.42 -0.43 0.79
C ALA A 33 11.36 -1.52 1.30
N VAL A 34 12.60 -1.54 0.79
CA VAL A 34 13.64 -2.50 1.17
C VAL A 34 14.80 -1.75 1.80
N ASP A 35 15.18 -2.11 3.02
CA ASP A 35 16.33 -1.50 3.69
C ASP A 35 17.67 -2.16 3.29
N GLY A 36 18.78 -1.62 3.82
CA GLY A 36 20.12 -2.15 3.55
C GLY A 36 20.38 -3.56 4.10
N GLU A 37 19.51 -4.07 4.98
CA GLU A 37 19.55 -5.45 5.50
C GLU A 37 18.65 -6.40 4.69
N GLY A 38 17.97 -5.90 3.65
CA GLY A 38 17.04 -6.68 2.83
C GLY A 38 15.67 -6.92 3.49
N ARG A 39 15.35 -6.20 4.58
CA ARG A 39 14.05 -6.27 5.23
C ARG A 39 13.03 -5.41 4.49
N VAL A 40 11.76 -5.76 4.66
CA VAL A 40 10.63 -5.03 4.07
C VAL A 40 9.81 -4.32 5.13
N MET A 41 9.37 -3.09 4.82
CA MET A 41 8.48 -2.33 5.70
C MET A 41 7.04 -2.79 5.51
N LEU A 42 6.38 -3.17 6.61
CA LEU A 42 4.95 -3.48 6.65
C LEU A 42 4.23 -2.58 7.65
N VAL A 43 2.95 -2.36 7.39
CA VAL A 43 2.06 -1.59 8.26
C VAL A 43 0.93 -2.46 8.77
N ARG A 44 0.47 -2.15 9.98
CA ARG A 44 -0.74 -2.70 10.57
C ARG A 44 -1.74 -1.58 10.75
N HIS A 45 -2.88 -1.66 10.07
CA HIS A 45 -3.95 -0.68 10.19
C HIS A 45 -4.73 -0.88 11.50
N THR A 46 -5.39 0.16 11.99
CA THR A 46 -6.28 0.08 13.16
C THR A 46 -7.64 -0.56 12.85
N TYR A 47 -7.99 -0.63 11.57
CA TYR A 47 -9.31 -1.06 11.07
C TYR A 47 -9.27 -2.34 10.21
N LEU A 48 -8.08 -2.84 9.87
CA LEU A 48 -7.89 -4.11 9.16
C LEU A 48 -7.02 -5.04 9.98
N GLU A 49 -7.35 -6.33 9.95
CA GLU A 49 -6.51 -7.34 10.57
C GLU A 49 -5.25 -7.60 9.75
N GLY A 50 -4.16 -7.90 10.45
CA GLY A 50 -2.92 -8.36 9.86
C GLY A 50 -1.97 -7.30 9.34
N TRP A 51 -0.85 -7.76 8.78
CA TRP A 51 0.19 -6.92 8.21
C TRP A 51 0.07 -6.76 6.70
N TRP A 52 0.20 -5.53 6.25
CA TRP A 52 -0.02 -5.11 4.87
C TRP A 52 1.20 -4.38 4.31
N LEU A 53 1.40 -4.50 3.00
CA LEU A 53 2.26 -3.56 2.28
C LEU A 53 1.63 -2.15 2.38
N PRO A 54 2.43 -1.11 2.67
CA PRO A 54 1.93 0.26 2.63
C PRO A 54 1.30 0.57 1.27
N GLY A 55 0.24 1.35 1.25
CA GLY A 55 -0.39 1.74 0.00
C GLY A 55 -1.86 2.07 0.07
N GLY A 56 -2.37 2.62 -1.02
CA GLY A 56 -3.72 3.16 -1.10
C GLY A 56 -4.14 3.42 -2.53
N GLY A 57 -5.06 4.38 -2.70
CA GLY A 57 -5.63 4.74 -3.99
C GLY A 57 -4.77 5.74 -4.75
N VAL A 58 -4.86 5.74 -6.07
CA VAL A 58 -4.26 6.77 -6.92
C VAL A 58 -5.25 7.92 -7.11
N ASP A 59 -4.81 9.14 -6.81
CA ASP A 59 -5.63 10.33 -6.95
C ASP A 59 -5.71 10.83 -8.40
N ARG A 60 -6.71 11.66 -8.70
CA ARG A 60 -6.89 12.18 -10.06
C ARG A 60 -5.75 13.13 -10.41
N GLY A 61 -5.06 12.85 -11.53
CA GLY A 61 -3.93 13.64 -11.99
C GLY A 61 -2.61 13.28 -11.29
N GLU A 62 -2.62 12.31 -10.38
CA GLU A 62 -1.43 11.77 -9.73
C GLU A 62 -0.86 10.60 -10.56
N THR A 63 0.46 10.50 -10.67
CA THR A 63 1.07 9.32 -11.28
C THR A 63 1.06 8.16 -10.29
N THR A 64 1.01 6.91 -10.78
CA THR A 64 1.01 5.73 -9.90
C THR A 64 2.29 5.61 -9.07
N GLY A 65 3.43 6.09 -9.59
CA GLY A 65 4.69 6.14 -8.85
C GLY A 65 4.67 7.16 -7.71
N ASP A 66 4.12 8.35 -7.97
CA ASP A 66 3.96 9.40 -6.96
C ASP A 66 2.99 8.97 -5.87
N ALA A 67 1.86 8.34 -6.25
CA ALA A 67 0.91 7.77 -5.31
C ALA A 67 1.58 6.74 -4.38
N ALA A 68 2.40 5.84 -4.93
CA ALA A 68 3.10 4.83 -4.14
C ALA A 68 4.11 5.48 -3.17
N ALA A 69 4.82 6.52 -3.60
CA ALA A 69 5.76 7.25 -2.76
C ALA A 69 5.05 8.07 -1.67
N ARG A 70 3.91 8.69 -2.00
CA ARG A 70 3.05 9.41 -1.05
C ARG A 70 2.55 8.46 0.03
N GLU A 71 1.89 7.36 -0.33
CA GLU A 71 1.35 6.40 0.64
C GLU A 71 2.46 5.80 1.52
N LEU A 72 3.62 5.48 0.94
CA LEU A 72 4.78 5.04 1.70
C LEU A 72 5.17 6.07 2.78
N PHE A 73 5.30 7.34 2.40
CA PHE A 73 5.64 8.40 3.34
C PHE A 73 4.54 8.62 4.39
N GLU A 74 3.28 8.66 3.97
CA GLU A 74 2.15 8.95 4.85
C GLU A 74 1.97 7.89 5.93
N GLU A 75 2.14 6.60 5.58
CA GLU A 75 1.91 5.46 6.48
C GLU A 75 3.14 5.01 7.26
N THR A 76 4.36 5.33 6.81
CA THR A 76 5.60 4.84 7.44
C THR A 76 6.60 5.93 7.80
N GLY A 77 6.43 7.15 7.29
CA GLY A 77 7.41 8.23 7.40
C GLY A 77 8.60 8.08 6.45
N LEU A 78 8.70 7.02 5.65
CA LEU A 78 9.80 6.81 4.71
C LEU A 78 9.60 7.68 3.45
N ARG A 79 10.46 8.70 3.29
CA ARG A 79 10.44 9.58 2.12
C ARG A 79 11.38 9.02 1.06
N ALA A 80 10.82 8.51 -0.04
CA ALA A 80 11.61 8.04 -1.18
C ALA A 80 12.51 9.15 -1.73
N THR A 81 13.80 8.85 -1.94
CA THR A 81 14.78 9.79 -2.53
C THR A 81 15.04 9.50 -4.01
N GLN A 82 14.48 8.40 -4.52
CA GLN A 82 14.52 8.01 -5.92
C GLN A 82 13.14 7.53 -6.38
N PRO A 83 12.82 7.61 -7.69
CA PRO A 83 11.59 7.06 -8.23
C PRO A 83 11.46 5.56 -7.93
N GLY A 84 10.26 5.14 -7.53
CA GLY A 84 9.96 3.73 -7.32
C GLY A 84 9.99 2.94 -8.63
N ARG A 85 10.46 1.69 -8.59
CA ARG A 85 10.42 0.77 -9.73
C ARG A 85 9.11 0.00 -9.73
N LEU A 86 8.31 0.10 -10.79
CA LEU A 86 7.15 -0.75 -10.99
C LEU A 86 7.61 -2.21 -11.16
N LEU A 87 7.09 -3.12 -10.35
CA LEU A 87 7.41 -4.54 -10.39
C LEU A 87 6.33 -5.36 -11.10
N SER A 88 5.07 -5.10 -10.77
CA SER A 88 3.95 -5.89 -11.26
C SER A 88 2.63 -5.12 -11.19
N VAL A 89 1.66 -5.59 -11.97
CA VAL A 89 0.27 -5.07 -12.01
C VAL A 89 -0.66 -6.25 -11.87
N HIS A 90 -1.66 -6.13 -10.99
CA HIS A 90 -2.57 -7.21 -10.66
C HIS A 90 -4.02 -6.75 -10.75
N SER A 91 -4.87 -7.63 -11.26
CA SER A 91 -6.31 -7.45 -11.28
C SER A 91 -6.90 -7.80 -9.91
N ASN A 92 -7.67 -6.88 -9.34
CA ASN A 92 -8.35 -7.02 -8.05
C ASN A 92 -9.87 -7.11 -8.22
N GLU A 93 -10.31 -7.71 -9.34
CA GLU A 93 -11.73 -7.91 -9.73
C GLU A 93 -12.56 -8.59 -8.65
N ARG A 94 -11.93 -9.44 -7.83
CA ARG A 94 -12.59 -10.10 -6.68
C ARG A 94 -13.10 -9.11 -5.64
N PHE A 95 -12.40 -7.99 -5.48
CA PHE A 95 -12.77 -6.94 -4.55
C PHE A 95 -13.68 -5.91 -5.22
N PHE A 96 -13.33 -5.50 -6.45
CA PHE A 96 -14.13 -4.57 -7.22
C PHE A 96 -13.88 -4.71 -8.73
N PRO A 97 -14.94 -4.75 -9.57
CA PRO A 97 -14.78 -4.83 -11.02
C PRO A 97 -13.94 -3.67 -11.60
N GLY A 98 -12.94 -3.98 -12.41
CA GLY A 98 -12.02 -3.00 -12.99
C GLY A 98 -10.97 -2.43 -12.03
N ASP A 99 -10.81 -2.96 -10.81
CA ASP A 99 -9.76 -2.54 -9.88
C ASP A 99 -8.42 -3.20 -10.21
N HIS A 100 -7.35 -2.40 -10.26
CA HIS A 100 -6.00 -2.86 -10.52
C HIS A 100 -5.05 -2.34 -9.45
N VAL A 101 -4.17 -3.21 -8.96
CA VAL A 101 -3.16 -2.88 -7.96
C VAL A 101 -1.77 -2.96 -8.57
N LEU A 102 -1.03 -1.85 -8.51
CA LEU A 102 0.35 -1.74 -8.98
C LEU A 102 1.32 -1.86 -7.80
N VAL A 103 2.36 -2.69 -7.94
CA VAL A 103 3.37 -2.87 -6.88
C VAL A 103 4.65 -2.16 -7.26
N TYR A 104 5.08 -1.21 -6.44
CA TYR A 104 6.31 -0.45 -6.59
C TYR A 104 7.35 -0.84 -5.55
N ARG A 105 8.62 -0.87 -5.94
CA ARG A 105 9.75 -1.06 -5.04
C ARG A 105 10.55 0.23 -4.84
N PHE A 106 10.94 0.47 -3.60
CA PHE A 106 11.78 1.59 -3.20
C PHE A 106 13.00 1.06 -2.42
N ASP A 107 14.19 1.38 -2.93
CA ASP A 107 15.46 0.94 -2.34
C ASP A 107 16.25 2.10 -1.68
N ALA A 108 15.76 3.35 -1.82
CA ALA A 108 16.41 4.54 -1.29
C ALA A 108 15.38 5.52 -0.71
N PHE A 109 15.53 5.85 0.57
CA PHE A 109 14.63 6.71 1.31
C PHE A 109 15.30 7.34 2.53
N GLU A 110 14.71 8.42 3.01
CA GLU A 110 15.07 9.10 4.26
C GLU A 110 13.93 8.92 5.28
N VAL A 111 14.29 8.83 6.55
CA VAL A 111 13.30 8.76 7.63
C VAL A 111 12.80 10.15 7.93
N GLY A 112 11.51 10.39 7.68
CA GLY A 112 10.80 11.60 8.06
C GLY A 112 9.69 11.31 9.08
N GLU A 113 8.82 12.29 9.27
CA GLU A 113 7.70 12.18 10.19
C GLU A 113 6.45 11.66 9.49
N MET A 114 5.93 10.52 9.95
CA MET A 114 4.68 9.91 9.48
C MET A 114 3.47 10.81 9.71
N THR A 115 2.58 10.91 8.72
CA THR A 115 1.42 11.82 8.75
C THR A 115 0.10 11.14 9.09
N HIS A 116 -0.09 9.85 8.78
CA HIS A 116 -1.31 9.08 9.09
C HIS A 116 -1.35 8.57 10.54
N ARG A 117 -1.23 9.51 11.48
CA ARG A 117 -1.30 9.24 12.93
C ARG A 117 -2.73 8.88 13.32
N GLY A 118 -3.03 7.58 13.47
CA GLY A 118 -4.31 7.05 13.95
C GLY A 118 -4.94 5.97 13.07
N GLU A 119 -4.63 5.96 11.76
CA GLU A 119 -5.03 4.87 10.85
C GLU A 119 -4.03 3.71 10.89
N ILE A 120 -2.76 4.02 11.13
CA ILE A 120 -1.69 3.04 11.29
C ILE A 120 -1.47 2.79 12.78
N ALA A 121 -1.71 1.57 13.21
CA ALA A 121 -1.40 1.12 14.55
C ALA A 121 0.12 1.02 14.70
N GLU A 122 0.79 0.41 13.70
CA GLU A 122 2.21 0.12 13.74
C GLU A 122 2.83 0.04 12.35
N ALA A 123 4.11 0.43 12.22
CA ALA A 123 4.95 0.21 11.06
C ALA A 123 6.25 -0.47 11.52
N ARG A 124 6.62 -1.61 10.92
CA ARG A 124 7.79 -2.40 11.33
C ARG A 124 8.49 -3.06 10.14
N TRP A 125 9.79 -3.26 10.29
CA TRP A 125 10.63 -4.03 9.36
C TRP A 125 10.50 -5.53 9.61
N PHE A 126 10.40 -6.31 8.54
CA PHE A 126 10.34 -7.77 8.58
C PHE A 126 11.29 -8.40 7.56
N ASP A 127 11.82 -9.58 7.87
CA ASP A 127 12.45 -10.43 6.86
C ASP A 127 11.36 -10.97 5.92
N PRO A 128 11.46 -10.77 4.58
CA PRO A 128 10.47 -11.27 3.63
C PRO A 128 10.32 -12.80 3.64
N GLY A 129 11.32 -13.55 4.09
CA GLY A 129 11.27 -15.00 4.29
C GLY A 129 10.65 -15.43 5.63
N GLN A 130 10.48 -14.52 6.59
CA GLN A 130 9.97 -14.80 7.94
C GLN A 130 8.85 -13.83 8.35
N LEU A 131 7.85 -13.70 7.47
CA LEU A 131 6.70 -12.85 7.73
C LEU A 131 5.85 -13.36 8.91
N PRO A 132 5.26 -12.46 9.70
CA PRO A 132 4.43 -12.85 10.82
C PRO A 132 3.20 -13.67 10.34
N PRO A 133 2.62 -14.54 11.18
CA PRO A 133 1.52 -15.40 10.79
C PRO A 133 0.29 -14.64 10.27
N ASP A 134 0.03 -13.46 10.85
CA ASP A 134 -1.05 -12.55 10.50
C ASP A 134 -0.71 -11.63 9.32
N ALA A 135 0.40 -11.83 8.59
CA ALA A 135 0.61 -11.11 7.32
C ALA A 135 -0.47 -11.50 6.31
N HIS A 136 -1.11 -10.49 5.71
CA HIS A 136 -2.23 -10.69 4.80
C HIS A 136 -1.83 -11.55 3.60
N ARG A 137 -2.80 -12.33 3.06
CA ARG A 137 -2.59 -13.24 1.92
C ARG A 137 -1.89 -12.57 0.75
N SER A 138 -2.37 -11.40 0.33
CA SER A 138 -1.81 -10.68 -0.83
C SER A 138 -0.39 -10.19 -0.53
N THR A 139 -0.14 -9.63 0.66
CA THR A 139 1.22 -9.25 1.11
C THR A 139 2.18 -10.44 1.01
N ARG A 140 1.78 -11.59 1.55
CA ARG A 140 2.60 -12.81 1.52
C ARG A 140 2.86 -13.29 0.08
N ALA A 141 1.83 -13.28 -0.77
CA ALA A 141 1.96 -13.66 -2.17
C ALA A 141 2.93 -12.75 -2.92
N ARG A 142 2.76 -11.42 -2.82
CA ARG A 142 3.64 -10.44 -3.49
C ARG A 142 5.07 -10.54 -3.02
N LEU A 143 5.31 -10.72 -1.72
CA LEU A 143 6.66 -10.88 -1.21
C LEU A 143 7.29 -12.23 -1.64
N GLY A 144 6.48 -13.29 -1.72
CA GLY A 144 6.94 -14.58 -2.27
C GLY A 144 7.33 -14.51 -3.75
N GLU A 145 6.63 -13.70 -4.55
CA GLU A 145 6.98 -13.44 -5.95
C GLU A 145 8.28 -12.62 -6.07
N ILE A 146 8.39 -11.55 -5.28
CA ILE A 146 9.50 -10.59 -5.38
C ILE A 146 10.80 -11.17 -4.84
N PHE A 147 10.74 -11.90 -3.72
CA PHE A 147 11.93 -12.38 -3.00
C PHE A 147 12.12 -13.90 -3.06
N GLY A 148 11.04 -14.67 -3.21
CA GLY A 148 11.07 -16.13 -3.24
C GLY A 148 11.11 -16.76 -4.63
N GLY A 149 10.98 -15.96 -5.70
CA GLY A 149 10.95 -16.45 -7.08
C GLY A 149 9.67 -17.19 -7.47
N ALA A 150 8.59 -17.02 -6.71
CA ALA A 150 7.28 -17.53 -7.09
C ALA A 150 6.81 -16.86 -8.41
N PRO A 151 6.04 -17.56 -9.26
CA PRO A 151 5.50 -16.96 -10.47
C PRO A 151 4.51 -15.85 -10.09
N VAL A 152 4.56 -14.73 -10.83
CA VAL A 152 3.66 -13.58 -10.62
C VAL A 152 2.22 -13.98 -10.95
N ASP A 153 1.33 -13.96 -9.96
CA ASP A 153 -0.10 -14.18 -10.16
C ASP A 153 -0.74 -12.90 -10.72
N PRO A 154 -1.43 -12.94 -11.88
CA PRO A 154 -2.11 -11.76 -12.43
C PRO A 154 -3.24 -11.24 -11.53
N LEU A 155 -3.67 -12.00 -10.52
CA LEU A 155 -4.68 -11.60 -9.54
C LEU A 155 -4.06 -11.08 -8.23
N TRP A 156 -4.74 -10.13 -7.60
CA TRP A 156 -4.42 -9.62 -6.27
C TRP A 156 -4.79 -10.61 -5.15
#